data_AF-A0A166M0Q3-F1
#
_entry.id   AF-A0A166M0Q3-F1
#
_cell.length_a   1.000
_cell.length_b   1.000
_cell.length_c   1.000
_cell.angle_alpha   90.00
_cell.angle_beta   90.00
_cell.angle_gamma   90.00
#
_symmetry.space_group_name_H-M   'P 1'
#
loop_
_entity.id
_entity.type
_entity.pdbx_description
1 polymer ?
#
loop_
_entity_poly.entity_id
_entity_poly.type
_entity_poly.pdbx_seq_one_letter_code
_entity_poly.pdbx_strand_id
1 'polypeptide(L)'
;WGVPATLMGDNGLPVHGTDGKIQKTKVRMTGGYLHNGTAQSFCFPESHIHTGLLKGIAKILMECGLVALVINSAAADMQLKLVLKINCEAHSFCVLFLPNFHCELNFIKQCWVAAKRTYQKYPTSSKECDLQANLI
;
A
#
# COMPACT_ATOMS: atom_id res chain seq x y z
N TRP A 1 -11.39 -9.83 6.80
CA TRP A 1 -10.01 -9.34 6.54
C TRP A 1 -10.13 -8.09 5.69
N GLY A 2 -9.30 -7.07 5.91
CA GLY A 2 -9.46 -5.76 5.26
C GLY A 2 -9.23 -4.59 6.20
N VAL A 3 -9.14 -3.39 5.65
CA VAL A 3 -8.97 -2.15 6.42
C VAL A 3 -10.33 -1.77 6.99
N PRO A 4 -10.43 -1.44 8.29
CA PRO A 4 -11.68 -0.94 8.86
C PRO A 4 -12.01 0.41 8.22
N ALA A 5 -13.10 0.44 7.47
CA ALA A 5 -13.64 1.63 6.85
C ALA A 5 -15.01 1.96 7.46
N THR A 6 -15.37 3.24 7.47
CA THR A 6 -16.71 3.68 7.88
C THR A 6 -17.76 3.03 6.99
N LEU A 7 -18.78 2.41 7.59
CA LEU A 7 -19.92 1.89 6.85
C LEU A 7 -20.75 3.08 6.38
N MET A 8 -20.91 3.23 5.07
CA MET A 8 -21.69 4.28 4.45
C MET A 8 -23.04 3.71 4.01
N GLY A 9 -24.13 4.40 4.32
CA GLY A 9 -25.47 4.05 3.83
C GLY A 9 -25.70 4.52 2.39
N ASP A 10 -26.81 4.14 1.79
CA ASP A 10 -27.18 4.50 0.40
C ASP A 10 -27.29 6.02 0.18
N ASN A 11 -27.45 6.78 1.25
CA ASN A 11 -27.46 8.24 1.27
C ASN A 11 -26.06 8.89 1.28
N GLY A 12 -24.99 8.09 1.32
CA GLY A 12 -23.62 8.58 1.42
C GLY A 12 -23.25 9.15 2.80
N LEU A 13 -24.01 8.80 3.85
CA LEU A 13 -23.72 9.19 5.24
C LEU A 13 -23.23 8.00 6.08
N PRO A 14 -22.39 8.23 7.11
CA PRO A 14 -21.98 7.19 8.04
C PRO A 14 -23.19 6.54 8.75
N VAL A 15 -23.24 5.21 8.74
CA VAL A 15 -24.24 4.44 9.48
C VAL A 15 -23.89 4.45 10.96
N HIS A 16 -24.82 4.88 11.81
CA HIS A 16 -24.67 4.85 13.26
C HIS A 16 -25.38 3.62 13.85
N GLY A 17 -24.77 2.99 14.85
CA GLY A 17 -25.40 1.93 15.63
C GLY A 17 -26.46 2.48 16.59
N THR A 18 -27.21 1.58 17.23
CA THR A 18 -28.15 1.93 18.30
C THR A 18 -27.47 2.54 19.53
N ASP A 19 -26.15 2.38 19.64
CA ASP A 19 -25.27 2.97 20.64
C ASP A 19 -24.74 4.37 20.26
N GLY A 20 -25.15 4.90 19.11
CA GLY A 20 -24.68 6.18 18.58
C GLY A 20 -23.26 6.16 18.01
N LYS A 21 -22.60 5.00 17.93
CA LYS A 21 -21.25 4.89 17.35
C LYS A 21 -21.31 4.65 15.85
N ILE A 22 -20.32 5.18 15.14
CA ILE A 22 -20.15 4.93 13.70
C ILE A 22 -19.85 3.44 13.50
N GLN A 23 -20.68 2.77 12.72
CA GLN A 23 -20.44 1.41 12.31
C GLN A 23 -19.28 1.36 11.32
N LYS A 24 -18.44 0.34 11.46
CA LYS A 24 -17.31 0.09 10.56
C LYS A 24 -17.51 -1.25 9.87
N THR A 25 -17.16 -1.30 8.60
CA THR A 25 -17.07 -2.53 7.83
C THR A 25 -15.62 -2.82 7.44
N LYS A 26 -15.31 -4.07 7.14
CA LYS A 26 -13.98 -4.46 6.64
C LYS A 26 -14.01 -4.40 5.13
N VAL A 27 -13.31 -3.42 4.55
CA VAL A 27 -13.18 -3.29 3.09
C VAL A 27 -11.88 -3.95 2.64
N ARG A 28 -11.97 -4.74 1.57
CA ARG A 28 -10.81 -5.37 0.95
C ARG A 28 -10.02 -4.31 0.18
N MET A 29 -8.73 -4.19 0.45
CA MET A 29 -7.84 -3.38 -0.39
C MET A 29 -7.74 -4.03 -1.78
N THR A 30 -7.93 -3.23 -2.82
CA THR A 30 -7.74 -3.64 -4.21
C THR A 30 -6.26 -3.72 -4.56
N GLY A 31 -5.94 -4.49 -5.60
CA GLY A 31 -4.59 -4.49 -6.19
C GLY A 31 -4.31 -3.18 -6.95
N GLY A 32 -3.08 -3.07 -7.44
CA GLY A 32 -2.66 -2.00 -8.35
C GLY A 32 -2.35 -2.51 -9.74
N TYR A 33 -1.84 -1.63 -10.59
CA TYR A 33 -1.29 -1.99 -11.90
C TYR A 33 0.19 -1.62 -11.94
N LEU A 34 1.00 -2.50 -12.52
CA LEU A 34 2.40 -2.22 -12.83
C LEU A 34 2.49 -1.26 -14.02
N HIS A 35 3.67 -0.68 -14.25
CA HIS A 35 3.88 0.26 -15.37
C HIS A 35 3.55 -0.35 -16.75
N ASN A 36 3.70 -1.67 -16.90
CA ASN A 36 3.33 -2.41 -18.11
C ASN A 36 1.83 -2.75 -18.21
N GLY A 37 0.99 -2.23 -17.30
CA GLY A 37 -0.44 -2.49 -17.26
C GLY A 37 -0.85 -3.81 -16.60
N THR A 38 0.11 -4.65 -16.16
CA THR A 38 -0.19 -5.91 -15.49
C THR A 38 -0.78 -5.67 -14.11
N ALA A 39 -1.90 -6.32 -13.80
CA ALA A 39 -2.52 -6.25 -12.48
C ALA A 39 -1.63 -6.91 -11.40
N GLN A 40 -1.41 -6.23 -10.29
CA GLN A 40 -0.65 -6.70 -9.14
C GLN A 40 -1.56 -6.77 -7.91
N SER A 41 -1.86 -7.98 -7.45
CA SER A 41 -2.60 -8.16 -6.19
C SER A 41 -1.71 -7.86 -4.99
N PHE A 42 -2.17 -7.00 -4.10
CA PHE A 42 -1.51 -6.70 -2.82
C PHE A 42 -1.97 -7.58 -1.66
N CYS A 43 -3.06 -8.34 -1.84
CA CYS A 43 -3.56 -9.27 -0.83
C CYS A 43 -3.42 -10.72 -1.30
N PHE A 44 -3.25 -11.65 -0.36
CA PHE A 44 -3.31 -13.08 -0.66
C PHE A 44 -4.73 -13.50 -1.10
N PRO A 45 -4.84 -14.41 -2.09
CA PRO A 45 -6.13 -14.91 -2.56
C PRO A 45 -6.82 -15.78 -1.50
N GLU A 46 -8.12 -16.03 -1.67
CA GLU A 46 -8.97 -16.77 -0.71
C GLU A 46 -8.61 -18.25 -0.53
N SER A 47 -7.81 -18.80 -1.44
CA SER A 47 -7.30 -20.17 -1.35
C SER A 47 -6.00 -20.29 -0.55
N HIS A 48 -5.49 -19.20 0.07
CA HIS A 48 -4.19 -19.19 0.74
C HIS A 48 -4.30 -19.26 2.27
N ILE A 49 -3.32 -19.87 2.95
CA ILE A 49 -3.25 -19.89 4.43
C ILE A 49 -3.19 -18.49 5.08
N HIS A 50 -2.79 -17.49 4.29
CA HIS A 50 -2.73 -16.07 4.69
C HIS A 50 -3.82 -15.24 4.00
N THR A 51 -4.95 -15.85 3.65
CA THR A 51 -6.07 -15.21 2.94
C THR A 51 -6.39 -13.83 3.49
N GLY A 52 -6.43 -12.84 2.59
CA GLY A 52 -6.84 -11.48 2.91
C GLY A 52 -5.81 -10.66 3.70
N LEU A 53 -4.64 -11.21 4.06
CA LEU A 53 -3.52 -10.41 4.56
C LEU A 53 -2.84 -9.67 3.40
N LEU A 54 -2.27 -8.51 3.71
CA LEU A 54 -1.40 -7.77 2.79
C LEU A 54 -0.08 -8.52 2.61
N LYS A 55 0.37 -8.62 1.36
CA LYS A 55 1.68 -9.15 0.99
C LYS A 55 2.75 -8.15 1.41
N GLY A 56 3.83 -8.64 2.00
CA GLY A 56 5.03 -7.84 2.24
C GLY A 56 5.74 -7.47 0.94
N ILE A 57 6.58 -6.44 0.98
CA ILE A 57 7.30 -5.95 -0.20
C ILE A 57 8.16 -7.04 -0.85
N ALA A 58 8.82 -7.88 -0.06
CA ALA A 58 9.61 -9.01 -0.55
C ALA A 58 8.77 -10.01 -1.37
N LYS A 59 7.54 -10.31 -0.92
CA LYS A 59 6.63 -11.22 -1.63
C LYS A 59 6.17 -10.61 -2.95
N ILE A 60 5.86 -9.30 -2.96
CA ILE A 60 5.48 -8.58 -4.18
C ILE A 60 6.64 -8.55 -5.17
N LEU A 61 7.86 -8.24 -4.72
CA LEU A 61 9.06 -8.22 -5.57
C LEU A 61 9.35 -9.61 -6.18
N MET A 62 9.15 -10.68 -5.41
CA MET A 62 9.27 -12.06 -5.90
C MET A 62 8.26 -12.36 -7.02
N GLU A 63 7.00 -11.96 -6.86
CA GLU A 63 5.96 -12.14 -7.87
C GLU A 63 6.24 -11.34 -9.16
N CYS A 64 6.89 -10.17 -9.03
CA CYS A 64 7.34 -9.37 -10.17
C CYS A 64 8.58 -9.95 -10.88
N GLY A 65 9.05 -11.14 -10.50
CA GLY A 65 10.21 -11.79 -11.13
C GLY A 65 11.57 -11.20 -10.73
N LEU A 66 11.62 -10.37 -9.69
CA LEU A 66 12.85 -9.68 -9.26
C LEU A 66 13.73 -10.55 -8.33
N VAL A 67 13.46 -11.86 -8.26
CA VAL A 67 14.05 -12.80 -7.30
C VAL A 67 14.41 -14.13 -7.97
N ALA A 68 15.40 -14.12 -8.87
CA ALA A 68 16.02 -15.37 -9.34
C ALA A 68 17.19 -15.84 -8.43
N LEU A 69 17.56 -15.10 -7.38
CA LEU A 69 18.81 -15.32 -6.62
C LEU A 69 18.66 -15.74 -5.14
N VAL A 70 17.44 -15.89 -4.60
CA VAL A 70 17.21 -16.15 -3.16
C VAL A 70 17.16 -17.64 -2.79
N ILE A 71 17.52 -18.56 -3.70
CA ILE A 71 17.41 -20.00 -3.41
C ILE A 71 18.37 -20.46 -2.30
N ASN A 72 19.44 -19.74 -1.97
CA ASN A 72 20.42 -20.22 -0.97
C ASN A 72 20.72 -19.21 0.14
N SER A 73 20.21 -19.52 1.34
CA SER A 73 20.70 -19.15 2.68
C SER A 73 19.88 -18.14 3.50
N ALA A 74 19.67 -18.53 4.75
CA ALA A 74 18.98 -17.79 5.80
C ALA A 74 19.76 -16.53 6.23
N ALA A 75 19.51 -15.39 5.56
CA ALA A 75 19.86 -14.05 6.05
C ALA A 75 18.97 -12.99 5.38
N ALA A 76 17.78 -12.76 5.94
CA ALA A 76 16.66 -12.12 5.23
C ALA A 76 16.79 -10.59 4.96
N ASP A 77 17.64 -9.84 5.66
CA ASP A 77 17.74 -8.37 5.46
C ASP A 77 18.90 -7.95 4.54
N MET A 78 20.10 -8.52 4.74
CA MET A 78 21.29 -8.15 3.96
C MET A 78 21.21 -8.62 2.50
N GLN A 79 20.61 -9.79 2.27
CA GLN A 79 20.43 -10.34 0.92
C GLN A 79 19.39 -9.57 0.11
N LEU A 80 18.32 -9.09 0.74
CA LEU A 80 17.30 -8.29 0.06
C LEU A 80 17.88 -6.99 -0.48
N LYS A 81 18.75 -6.33 0.30
CA LYS A 81 19.44 -5.10 -0.14
C LYS A 81 20.36 -5.34 -1.33
N LEU A 82 21.14 -6.43 -1.31
CA LEU A 82 22.03 -6.76 -2.42
C LEU A 82 21.27 -7.10 -3.71
N VAL A 83 20.22 -7.94 -3.61
CA VAL A 83 19.40 -8.33 -4.76
C VAL A 83 18.71 -7.12 -5.39
N LEU A 84 18.13 -6.24 -4.56
CA LEU A 84 17.51 -5.01 -5.03
C LEU A 84 18.52 -4.14 -5.79
N LYS A 85 19.74 -3.97 -5.24
CA LYS A 85 20.78 -3.17 -5.87
C LYS A 85 21.17 -3.71 -7.25
N ILE A 86 21.51 -5.00 -7.35
CA ILE A 86 21.94 -5.65 -8.60
C ILE A 86 20.84 -5.52 -9.66
N ASN A 87 19.60 -5.86 -9.30
CA ASN A 87 18.53 -5.89 -10.27
C ASN A 87 18.10 -4.50 -10.74
N CYS A 88 18.08 -3.53 -9.81
CA CYS A 88 17.83 -2.14 -10.20
C CYS A 88 18.95 -1.60 -11.09
N GLU A 89 20.22 -1.88 -10.80
CA GLU A 89 21.34 -1.52 -11.68
C GLU A 89 21.20 -2.13 -13.09
N ALA A 90 20.80 -3.40 -13.19
CA ALA A 90 20.53 -4.07 -14.47
C ALA A 90 19.41 -3.39 -15.28
N HIS A 91 18.45 -2.76 -14.60
CA HIS A 91 17.37 -1.99 -15.20
C HIS A 91 17.63 -0.46 -15.21
N SER A 92 18.87 -0.03 -14.97
CA SER A 92 19.26 1.40 -14.92
C SER A 92 18.52 2.23 -13.86
N PHE A 93 18.07 1.60 -12.78
CA PHE A 93 17.50 2.25 -11.59
C PHE A 93 18.54 2.35 -10.48
N CYS A 94 18.62 3.52 -9.84
CA CYS A 94 19.45 3.73 -8.65
C CYS A 94 18.64 3.40 -7.37
N VAL A 95 19.19 2.56 -6.50
CA VAL A 95 18.55 2.20 -5.22
C VAL A 95 19.21 2.95 -4.08
N LEU A 96 18.40 3.70 -3.35
CA LEU A 96 18.82 4.38 -2.11
C LEU A 96 18.28 3.62 -0.91
N PHE A 97 19.17 3.07 -0.09
CA PHE A 97 18.80 2.47 1.19
C PHE A 97 18.80 3.54 2.29
N LEU A 98 17.63 3.77 2.87
CA LEU A 98 17.47 4.70 3.99
C LEU A 98 17.61 3.97 5.33
N PRO A 99 18.21 4.59 6.35
CA PRO A 99 18.22 4.07 7.72
C PRO A 99 16.80 3.76 8.23
N ASN A 100 16.68 2.65 8.96
CA ASN A 100 15.41 2.27 9.56
C ASN A 100 14.94 3.33 10.57
N PHE A 101 13.63 3.56 10.64
CA PHE A 101 12.97 4.51 11.56
C PHE A 101 13.26 6.01 11.30
N HIS A 102 13.89 6.34 10.19
CA HIS A 102 14.12 7.74 9.76
C HIS A 102 13.15 8.13 8.64
N CYS A 103 11.86 8.28 8.97
CA CYS A 103 10.82 8.58 7.98
C CYS A 103 10.97 9.98 7.37
N GLU A 104 11.67 10.89 8.04
CA GLU A 104 12.05 12.22 7.58
C GLU A 104 12.97 12.18 6.35
N LEU A 105 13.77 11.13 6.19
CA LEU A 105 14.68 10.96 5.04
C LEU A 105 13.98 10.36 3.82
N ASN A 106 12.75 9.85 3.98
CA ASN A 106 12.00 9.26 2.89
C ASN A 106 11.21 10.34 2.13
N PHE A 107 11.69 10.71 0.94
CA PHE A 107 11.06 11.71 0.08
C PHE A 107 9.56 11.45 -0.15
N ILE A 108 9.16 10.18 -0.33
CA ILE A 108 7.75 9.83 -0.50
C ILE A 108 6.95 10.24 0.74
N LYS A 109 7.46 10.07 1.96
CA LYS A 109 6.76 10.52 3.17
C LYS A 109 6.57 12.03 3.18
N GLN A 110 7.56 12.80 2.72
CA GLN A 110 7.44 14.25 2.59
C GLN A 110 6.37 14.63 1.56
N CYS A 111 6.36 13.98 0.38
CA CYS A 111 5.32 14.17 -0.63
C CYS A 111 3.92 13.88 -0.07
N TRP A 112 3.75 12.76 0.65
CA TRP A 112 2.48 12.40 1.28
C TRP A 112 2.05 13.43 2.32
N VAL A 113 2.97 13.97 3.11
CA VAL A 113 2.67 15.04 4.08
C VAL A 113 2.23 16.32 3.35
N ALA A 114 2.94 16.71 2.29
CA ALA A 114 2.60 17.90 1.49
C ALA A 114 1.23 17.75 0.80
N ALA A 115 0.98 16.58 0.19
CA ALA A 115 -0.30 16.26 -0.42
C ALA A 115 -1.43 16.31 0.60
N LYS A 116 -1.26 15.69 1.79
CA LYS A 116 -2.25 15.75 2.87
C LYS A 116 -2.50 17.16 3.39
N ARG A 117 -1.46 17.99 3.55
CA ARG A 117 -1.62 19.40 3.96
C ARG A 117 -2.41 20.20 2.93
N THR A 118 -2.22 19.92 1.65
CA THR A 118 -2.97 20.58 0.58
C THR A 118 -4.40 20.08 0.55
N TYR A 119 -4.60 18.76 0.67
CA TYR A 119 -5.90 18.12 0.79
C TYR A 119 -6.74 18.68 1.95
N GLN A 120 -6.11 18.98 3.10
CA GLN A 120 -6.78 19.58 4.26
C GLN A 120 -7.37 20.98 4.02
N LYS A 121 -7.03 21.64 2.91
CA LYS A 121 -7.60 22.95 2.54
C LYS A 121 -8.97 22.81 1.87
N TYR A 122 -9.31 21.63 1.35
CA TYR A 122 -10.62 21.38 0.74
C TYR A 122 -11.68 21.14 1.83
N PRO A 123 -12.97 21.39 1.56
CA PRO A 123 -14.05 21.13 2.50
C PRO A 123 -14.05 19.67 2.96
N THR A 124 -14.29 19.45 4.26
CA THR A 124 -14.46 18.10 4.79
C THR A 124 -15.67 17.43 4.13
N SER A 125 -15.44 16.30 3.46
CA SER A 125 -16.51 15.44 2.94
C SER A 125 -16.25 14.01 3.37
N SER A 126 -17.32 13.21 3.47
CA SER A 126 -17.27 11.77 3.65
C SER A 126 -17.54 10.99 2.36
N LYS A 127 -17.87 11.68 1.26
CA LYS A 127 -18.24 11.06 -0.01
C LYS A 127 -17.01 10.81 -0.88
N GLU A 128 -16.81 9.57 -1.31
CA GLU A 128 -15.66 9.16 -2.13
C GLU A 128 -15.47 10.05 -3.38
N CYS A 129 -16.55 10.41 -4.08
CA CYS A 129 -16.46 11.31 -5.24
C CYS A 129 -15.83 12.67 -4.91
N ASP A 130 -16.19 13.24 -3.76
CA ASP A 130 -15.61 14.51 -3.31
C ASP A 130 -14.14 14.31 -2.91
N LEU A 131 -13.80 13.17 -2.29
CA LEU A 131 -12.40 12.86 -1.95
C LEU A 131 -11.54 12.70 -3.21
N GLN A 132 -12.07 12.02 -4.23
CA GLN A 132 -11.39 11.81 -5.51
C GLN A 132 -11.18 13.10 -6.28
N ALA A 133 -12.18 14.00 -6.30
CA ALA A 133 -12.05 15.32 -6.91
C ALA A 133 -10.98 16.20 -6.23
N ASN A 134 -10.68 15.92 -4.97
CA ASN A 134 -9.66 16.62 -4.19
C ASN A 134 -8.27 15.94 -4.22
N LEU A 135 -8.12 14.82 -4.94
CA LEU A 135 -6.80 14.22 -5.19
C LEU A 135 -5.99 15.13 -6.11
N ILE A 136 -4.72 15.32 -5.77
CA ILE A 136 -3.76 16.22 -6.42
C ILE A 136 -2.82 15.39 -7.29
#